data_AF-A0A658NJX2-F1
#
_entry.id   AF-A0A658NJX2-F1
#
_cell.length_a   1.000
_cell.length_b   1.000
_cell.length_c   1.000
_cell.angle_alpha   90.00
_cell.angle_beta   90.00
_cell.angle_gamma   90.00
#
_symmetry.space_group_name_H-M   'P 1'
#
loop_
_entity.id
_entity.type
_entity.pdbx_description
1 polymer ?
#
loop_
_entity_poly.entity_id
_entity_poly.type
_entity_poly.pdbx_seq_one_letter_code
_entity_poly.pdbx_strand_id
1 'polypeptide(L)'
;NPTGTWNDSASLAAFLDAMPAHVVTVIDQAYIEYVEEPSLPDCVPWVARYPNLVVARTFSKIYALAALRVGYSVSHPAVADLL
;
A
#
# COMPACT_ATOMS: atom_id res chain seq x y z
N ASN A 1 -11.57 0.35 -5.00
CA ASN A 1 -12.34 1.48 -5.59
C ASN A 1 -12.65 1.15 -7.05
N PRO A 2 -13.89 1.26 -7.54
CA PRO A 2 -15.14 1.55 -6.80
C PRO A 2 -15.81 0.30 -6.22
N THR A 3 -15.33 -0.90 -6.56
CA THR A 3 -15.97 -2.19 -6.24
C THR A 3 -16.05 -2.55 -4.76
N GLY A 4 -15.27 -1.91 -3.89
CA GLY A 4 -15.17 -2.27 -2.47
C GLY A 4 -14.50 -3.63 -2.19
N THR A 5 -13.95 -4.29 -3.21
CA THR A 5 -13.27 -5.59 -3.09
C THR A 5 -11.81 -5.42 -2.67
N TRP A 6 -11.22 -6.48 -2.11
CA TRP A 6 -9.80 -6.56 -1.77
C TRP A 6 -9.16 -7.83 -2.36
N ASN A 7 -7.83 -7.86 -2.39
CA ASN A 7 -7.05 -9.06 -2.67
C ASN A 7 -6.57 -9.66 -1.34
N ASP A 8 -6.61 -10.98 -1.23
CA ASP A 8 -6.07 -11.67 -0.08
C ASP A 8 -4.53 -11.61 -0.04
N SER A 9 -3.97 -11.91 1.14
CA SER A 9 -2.54 -11.89 1.38
C SER A 9 -1.72 -12.79 0.44
N ALA A 10 -2.22 -13.98 0.10
CA ALA A 10 -1.46 -14.93 -0.72
C ALA A 10 -1.40 -14.47 -2.18
N SER A 11 -2.54 -14.02 -2.71
CA SER A 11 -2.64 -13.47 -4.06
C SER A 11 -1.74 -12.24 -4.25
N LEU A 12 -1.72 -11.35 -3.25
CA LEU A 12 -0.91 -10.13 -3.32
C LEU A 12 0.59 -10.43 -3.18
N ALA A 13 0.98 -11.36 -2.31
CA ALA A 13 2.37 -11.80 -2.20
C ALA A 13 2.86 -12.48 -3.49
N ALA A 14 2.04 -13.34 -4.09
CA ALA A 14 2.37 -13.99 -5.36
C ALA A 14 2.54 -12.98 -6.50
N PHE A 15 1.71 -11.93 -6.54
CA PHE A 15 1.86 -10.82 -7.48
C PHE A 15 3.19 -10.10 -7.28
N LEU A 16 3.54 -9.74 -6.03
CA LEU A 16 4.81 -9.06 -5.73
C LEU A 16 6.03 -9.92 -6.04
N ASP A 17 5.98 -11.22 -5.75
CA ASP A 17 7.05 -12.17 -6.06
C ASP A 17 7.27 -12.32 -7.59
N ALA A 18 6.22 -12.10 -8.40
CA ALA A 18 6.30 -12.15 -9.86
C ALA A 18 6.78 -10.84 -10.50
N MET A 19 6.82 -9.72 -9.76
CA MET A 19 7.23 -8.43 -10.32
C MET A 19 8.75 -8.34 -10.49
N PRO A 20 9.24 -7.87 -11.65
CA PRO A 20 10.66 -7.60 -11.81
C PRO A 20 11.14 -6.54 -10.82
N ALA A 21 12.34 -6.74 -10.25
CA ALA A 21 12.88 -5.85 -9.21
C ALA A 21 13.06 -4.38 -9.63
N HIS A 22 13.14 -4.10 -10.94
CA HIS A 22 13.29 -2.75 -11.48
C HIS A 22 11.93 -2.02 -11.66
N VAL A 23 10.81 -2.70 -11.46
CA VAL A 23 9.47 -2.12 -11.57
C VAL A 23 9.01 -1.70 -10.19
N VAL A 24 8.76 -0.41 -10.00
CA VAL A 24 8.15 0.10 -8.76
C VAL A 24 6.70 -0.35 -8.71
N THR A 25 6.35 -1.06 -7.65
CA THR A 25 4.98 -1.49 -7.39
C THR A 25 4.36 -0.60 -6.33
N VAL A 26 3.16 -0.08 -6.58
CA VAL A 26 2.42 0.74 -5.61
C VAL A 26 1.18 -0.02 -5.13
N ILE A 27 1.05 -0.16 -3.82
CA ILE A 27 -0.18 -0.65 -3.18
C ILE A 27 -0.88 0.54 -2.52
N ASP A 28 -2.05 0.89 -3.03
CA ASP A 28 -2.90 1.94 -2.48
C ASP A 28 -3.78 1.37 -1.36
N GLN A 29 -3.50 1.79 -0.13
CA GLN A 29 -4.24 1.42 1.07
C GLN A 29 -5.07 2.60 1.62
N ALA A 30 -5.59 3.48 0.76
CA ALA A 30 -6.43 4.62 1.18
C ALA A 30 -7.69 4.25 1.98
N TYR A 31 -8.12 2.98 1.94
CA TYR A 31 -9.32 2.48 2.63
C TYR A 31 -9.03 1.31 3.58
N ILE A 32 -7.75 1.03 3.91
CA ILE A 32 -7.41 -0.14 4.74
C ILE A 32 -8.11 -0.12 6.09
N GLU A 33 -8.33 1.07 6.65
CA GLU A 33 -8.93 1.23 7.98
C GLU A 33 -10.43 0.89 8.03
N TYR A 34 -11.09 0.65 6.89
CA TYR A 34 -12.50 0.26 6.83
C TYR A 34 -12.72 -1.25 6.76
N VAL A 35 -11.66 -2.04 6.58
CA VAL A 35 -11.77 -3.48 6.37
C VAL A 35 -11.31 -4.20 7.64
N GLU A 36 -12.23 -4.90 8.30
CA GLU A 36 -11.96 -5.69 9.50
C GLU A 36 -11.58 -7.16 9.18
N GLU A 37 -11.51 -7.49 7.89
CA GLU A 37 -11.24 -8.84 7.41
C GLU A 37 -9.76 -9.21 7.57
N PRO A 38 -9.44 -10.29 8.32
CA PRO A 38 -8.05 -10.73 8.50
C PRO A 38 -7.33 -11.12 7.21
N SER A 39 -8.09 -11.35 6.13
CA SER A 39 -7.56 -11.70 4.82
C SER A 39 -6.94 -10.53 4.08
N LEU A 40 -7.30 -9.28 4.42
CA LEU A 40 -6.67 -8.08 3.87
C LEU A 40 -5.31 -7.86 4.57
N PRO A 41 -4.18 -7.95 3.86
CA PRO A 41 -2.88 -7.72 4.48
C PRO A 41 -2.60 -6.22 4.71
N ASP A 42 -2.04 -5.88 5.87
CA ASP A 42 -1.22 -4.67 5.98
C ASP A 42 0.09 -4.90 5.22
N CYS A 43 0.33 -4.11 4.17
CA CYS A 43 1.48 -4.25 3.29
C CYS A 43 2.69 -3.45 3.77
N VAL A 44 2.54 -2.59 4.79
CA VAL A 44 3.65 -1.78 5.32
C VAL A 44 4.84 -2.65 5.76
N PRO A 45 4.66 -3.77 6.50
CA PRO A 45 5.77 -4.64 6.87
C PRO A 45 6.48 -5.28 5.67
N TRP A 46 5.80 -5.39 4.53
CA TRP A 46 6.34 -6.07 3.35
C TRP A 46 7.36 -5.22 2.59
N VAL A 47 7.41 -3.91 2.84
CA VAL A 47 8.42 -3.00 2.27
C VAL A 47 9.85 -3.46 2.61
N ALA A 48 10.05 -4.13 3.76
CA ALA A 48 11.34 -4.72 4.12
C ALA A 48 11.74 -5.91 3.23
N ARG A 49 10.75 -6.65 2.69
CA ARG A 49 10.96 -7.80 1.79
C ARG A 49 11.07 -7.37 0.33
N TYR A 50 10.35 -6.31 -0.07
CA TYR A 50 10.28 -5.84 -1.46
C TYR A 50 10.79 -4.40 -1.56
N PRO A 51 12.08 -4.18 -1.86
CA PRO A 51 12.66 -2.82 -1.92
C PRO A 51 12.02 -1.89 -2.97
N ASN A 52 11.34 -2.46 -3.97
CA ASN A 52 10.60 -1.76 -5.03
C ASN A 52 9.11 -1.55 -4.70
N LEU A 53 8.66 -1.88 -3.49
CA LEU A 53 7.28 -1.66 -3.03
C LEU A 53 7.11 -0.28 -2.37
N VAL A 54 6.06 0.43 -2.78
CA VAL A 54 5.56 1.65 -2.14
C VAL A 54 4.14 1.39 -1.65
N VAL A 55 3.89 1.61 -0.37
CA VAL A 55 2.54 1.53 0.20
C VAL A 55 2.04 2.95 0.44
N ALA A 56 0.92 3.33 -0.18
CA ALA A 56 0.32 4.66 -0.04
C ALA A 56 -0.84 4.65 0.95
N ARG A 57 -0.90 5.66 1.82
CA ARG A 57 -1.98 5.90 2.77
C ARG A 57 -2.40 7.36 2.78
N THR A 58 -3.55 7.67 3.36
CA THR A 58 -4.12 9.01 3.32
C THR A 58 -4.82 9.41 4.62
N PHE A 59 -4.78 10.71 4.92
CA PHE A 59 -5.63 11.31 5.95
C PHE A 59 -7.00 11.73 5.42
N SER A 60 -7.28 11.51 4.13
CA SER A 60 -8.51 11.98 3.50
C SER A 60 -9.77 11.17 3.86
N LYS A 61 -9.62 9.95 4.39
CA LYS A 61 -10.74 9.02 4.60
C LYS A 61 -11.10 8.91 6.08
N ILE A 62 -10.64 7.86 6.77
CA ILE A 62 -11.01 7.60 8.16
C ILE A 62 -10.68 8.78 9.09
N TYR A 63 -9.64 9.55 8.76
CA TYR A 63 -9.21 10.71 9.53
C TYR A 63 -9.99 12.00 9.23
N ALA A 64 -10.90 12.01 8.23
CA ALA A 64 -11.72 13.17 7.85
C ALA A 64 -10.93 14.46 7.48
N LEU A 65 -9.66 14.36 7.08
CA LEU A 65 -8.81 15.51 6.71
C LEU A 65 -8.68 15.69 5.19
N ALA A 66 -9.74 15.36 4.43
CA ALA A 66 -9.72 15.42 2.97
C ALA A 66 -9.31 16.79 2.43
N ALA A 67 -9.75 17.88 3.08
CA ALA A 67 -9.44 19.25 2.67
C ALA A 67 -7.98 19.66 2.92
N LEU A 68 -7.26 19.02 3.86
CA LEU A 68 -5.86 19.34 4.14
C LEU A 68 -4.88 18.78 3.10
N ARG A 69 -5.36 17.88 2.24
CA ARG A 69 -4.57 17.29 1.14
C ARG A 69 -3.29 16.58 1.61
N VAL A 70 -3.35 15.87 2.74
CA VAL A 70 -2.21 15.14 3.30
C VAL A 70 -2.36 13.62 3.05
N GLY A 71 -1.29 13.04 2.54
CA GLY A 71 -1.08 11.60 2.43
C GLY A 71 0.38 11.28 2.70
N TYR A 72 0.70 10.00 2.83
CA TYR A 72 2.07 9.54 3.03
C TYR A 72 2.28 8.20 2.33
N SER A 73 3.54 7.87 2.10
CA SER A 73 3.94 6.55 1.64
C SER A 73 4.93 5.93 2.61
N VAL A 74 4.96 4.60 2.64
CA VAL A 74 6.05 3.82 3.24
C VAL A 74 6.76 3.09 2.11
N SER A 75 8.08 3.25 2.04
CA SER A 75 8.92 2.67 0.99
C SER A 75 10.34 2.45 1.50
N HIS A 76 11.15 1.70 0.76
CA HIS A 76 12.57 1.53 1.05
C HIS A 76 13.30 2.89 0.97
N PRO A 77 14.32 3.18 1.81
CA PRO A 77 15.01 4.47 1.81
C PRO A 77 15.47 4.95 0.44
N ALA A 78 16.04 4.05 -0.37
CA ALA A 78 16.48 4.37 -1.73
C ALA A 78 15.34 4.84 -2.67
N VAL A 79 14.10 4.42 -2.44
CA VAL A 79 12.92 4.92 -3.17
C VAL A 79 12.44 6.23 -2.56
N ALA A 80 12.42 6.32 -1.22
CA ALA A 80 12.02 7.53 -0.51
C ALA A 80 12.91 8.74 -0.85
N ASP A 81 14.23 8.54 -1.03
CA ASP A 81 15.18 9.59 -1.42
C ASP A 81 14.93 10.17 -2.83
N LEU A 82 14.12 9.51 -3.65
CA LEU A 82 13.77 9.93 -5.01
C LEU A 82 12.41 10.64 -5.10
N LEU A 83 11.59 10.63 -4.04
CA LEU A 83 10.25 11.21 -3.98
C LEU A 83 10.26 12.63 -3.40
#